data_AF-A0A436REQ4-F1
#
_entry.id   AF-A0A436REQ4-F1
#
_cell.length_a   1.000
_cell.length_b   1.000
_cell.length_c   1.000
_cell.angle_alpha   90.00
_cell.angle_beta   90.00
_cell.angle_gamma   90.00
#
_symmetry.space_group_name_H-M   'P 1'
#
loop_
_entity.id
_entity.type
_entity.pdbx_description
1 polymer ?
#
loop_
_entity_poly.entity_id
_entity_poly.type
_entity_poly.pdbx_seq_one_letter_code
_entity_poly.pdbx_strand_id
1 'polypeptide(L)'
;MNKVEFSRAAKVPFAKRYDNFIGGRWVAPHAGRYFDNISPVTGRPLCEIARSDAQDVEAALDAAHKAKDAWGKTSPAARALILNRIADRMEDNLDLLALAETWDNGKPIRETTAADLPLAIDHFRYFAGVLRSQEGSLSEIDHDTVAYHFHEPLGVVGQIIPWNFPLLMACWKLAPALAAGNCVVLKPAEQTPATIMLWADLIGDLLPEGVLNIVNGFGLEAGKPLASSNRIAKIAFTGETTTGRLIMQYASQNLIPVTLELGGKSPNIFFQDVVAEDDDFFDKAIEGFVMFALNQGEVCTCPSRALVHEKIYDKFMERALKRVEAIVQGDPLDPATMIGAQASSEQLAKILSYFDIGRQEGAQVLTGGEQNHLPGDLAGGYYVKPTVF
;
A
#
# COMPACT_ATOMS: atom_id res chain seq x y z
N MET A 1 25.65 3.50 12.29
CA MET A 1 24.32 2.87 12.46
C MET A 1 24.55 1.44 12.90
N ASN A 2 24.20 1.11 14.15
CA ASN A 2 24.20 -0.27 14.60
C ASN A 2 23.11 -0.99 13.81
N LYS A 3 23.47 -2.04 13.05
CA LYS A 3 22.46 -2.92 12.45
C LYS A 3 21.67 -3.54 13.59
N VAL A 4 20.40 -3.16 13.74
CA VAL A 4 19.48 -3.84 14.64
C VAL A 4 19.36 -5.26 14.11
N GLU A 5 19.79 -6.25 14.90
CA GLU A 5 19.58 -7.66 14.58
C GLU A 5 18.10 -7.97 14.78
N PHE A 6 17.35 -8.08 13.67
CA PHE A 6 16.02 -8.65 13.67
C PHE A 6 16.13 -10.16 13.89
N SER A 7 16.21 -10.56 15.17
CA SER A 7 16.18 -11.97 15.55
C SER A 7 14.76 -12.53 15.37
N ARG A 8 14.65 -13.82 15.06
CA ARG A 8 13.39 -14.59 15.09
C ARG A 8 12.69 -14.56 16.47
N ALA A 9 13.40 -14.12 17.52
CA ALA A 9 12.84 -13.84 18.84
C ALA A 9 12.19 -12.44 18.97
N ALA A 10 12.19 -11.62 17.91
CA ALA A 10 11.52 -10.33 17.90
C ALA A 10 10.02 -10.54 18.11
N LYS A 11 9.51 -9.99 19.22
CA LYS A 11 8.10 -10.10 19.58
C LYS A 11 7.27 -9.37 18.53
N VAL A 12 6.21 -10.02 18.03
CA VAL A 12 5.20 -9.42 17.15
C VAL A 12 4.73 -8.09 17.76
N PRO A 13 4.86 -6.95 17.05
CA PRO A 13 4.69 -5.61 17.63
C PRO A 13 3.23 -5.15 17.72
N PHE A 14 2.27 -6.08 17.76
CA PHE A 14 0.85 -5.76 17.73
C PHE A 14 0.18 -5.93 19.09
N ALA A 15 -0.77 -5.05 19.38
CA ALA A 15 -1.74 -5.28 20.44
C ALA A 15 -2.56 -6.55 20.12
N LYS A 16 -3.14 -7.18 21.15
CA LYS A 16 -3.98 -8.38 20.94
C LYS A 16 -5.21 -8.09 20.08
N ARG A 17 -5.71 -6.86 20.13
CA ARG A 17 -6.92 -6.41 19.45
C ARG A 17 -6.83 -4.93 19.14
N TYR A 18 -7.29 -4.54 17.95
CA TYR A 18 -7.47 -3.14 17.56
C TYR A 18 -8.94 -2.84 17.28
N ASP A 19 -9.39 -1.75 17.88
CA ASP A 19 -10.66 -1.08 17.60
C ASP A 19 -10.53 -0.19 16.35
N ASN A 20 -11.61 0.47 15.91
CA ASN A 20 -11.50 1.52 14.90
C ASN A 20 -10.85 2.78 15.49
N PHE A 21 -10.19 3.59 14.67
CA PHE A 21 -9.70 4.91 15.09
C PHE A 21 -10.68 5.98 14.58
N ILE A 22 -11.57 6.47 15.44
CA ILE A 22 -12.65 7.40 15.04
C ILE A 22 -12.65 8.60 15.98
N GLY A 23 -12.54 9.80 15.41
CA GLY A 23 -12.57 11.04 16.19
C GLY A 23 -11.37 11.20 17.12
N GLY A 24 -10.19 10.70 16.73
CA GLY A 24 -8.96 10.79 17.55
C GLY A 24 -8.87 9.76 18.70
N ARG A 25 -9.73 8.74 18.70
CA ARG A 25 -9.77 7.72 19.76
C ARG A 25 -10.10 6.33 19.22
N TRP A 26 -9.76 5.32 20.01
CA TRP A 26 -10.11 3.92 19.77
C TRP A 26 -11.60 3.67 20.09
N VAL A 27 -12.36 3.16 19.12
CA VAL A 27 -13.81 2.91 19.21
C VAL A 27 -14.13 1.52 18.71
N ALA A 28 -14.65 0.66 19.61
CA ALA A 28 -15.11 -0.67 19.26
C ALA A 28 -16.17 -0.62 18.12
N PRO A 29 -16.19 -1.60 17.22
CA PRO A 29 -17.17 -1.65 16.14
C PRO A 29 -18.59 -1.77 16.69
N HIS A 30 -19.54 -1.08 16.07
CA HIS A 30 -20.91 -0.96 16.56
C HIS A 30 -21.58 -2.32 16.78
N ALA A 31 -21.36 -3.28 15.88
CA ALA A 31 -21.89 -4.64 15.99
C ALA A 31 -21.09 -5.55 16.95
N GLY A 32 -20.01 -5.05 17.58
CA GLY A 32 -19.14 -5.81 18.48
C GLY A 32 -18.35 -6.94 17.82
N ARG A 33 -18.27 -6.95 16.48
CA ARG A 33 -17.61 -8.02 15.70
C ARG A 33 -16.15 -7.70 15.42
N TYR A 34 -15.32 -8.73 15.46
CA TYR A 34 -13.91 -8.66 15.06
C TYR A 34 -13.59 -9.77 14.06
N PHE A 35 -12.50 -9.62 13.33
CA PHE A 35 -11.94 -10.67 12.48
C PHE A 35 -10.46 -10.86 12.83
N ASP A 36 -9.96 -12.08 12.61
CA ASP A 36 -8.55 -12.39 12.82
C ASP A 36 -7.70 -11.83 11.68
N ASN A 37 -6.67 -11.07 12.03
CA ASN A 37 -5.64 -10.69 11.07
C ASN A 37 -4.58 -11.79 11.01
N ILE A 38 -4.52 -12.50 9.89
CA ILE A 38 -3.65 -13.67 9.71
C ILE A 38 -2.33 -13.24 9.09
N SER A 39 -1.22 -13.50 9.76
CA SER A 39 0.09 -13.26 9.14
C SER A 39 0.34 -14.25 8.01
N PRO A 40 0.69 -13.77 6.80
CA PRO A 40 1.10 -14.64 5.71
C PRO A 40 2.45 -15.34 5.95
N VAL A 41 3.24 -14.84 6.89
CA VAL A 41 4.56 -15.41 7.24
C VAL A 41 4.42 -16.82 7.84
N THR A 42 3.42 -17.02 8.69
CA THR A 42 3.21 -18.28 9.42
C THR A 42 1.84 -18.91 9.18
N GLY A 43 0.90 -18.20 8.55
CA GLY A 43 -0.50 -18.61 8.42
C GLY A 43 -1.26 -18.63 9.74
N ARG A 44 -0.86 -17.81 10.72
CA ARG A 44 -1.44 -17.78 12.08
C ARG A 44 -1.94 -16.37 12.43
N PRO A 45 -2.96 -16.23 13.30
CA PRO A 45 -3.43 -14.93 13.74
C PRO A 45 -2.34 -14.09 14.45
N LEU A 46 -2.24 -12.81 14.08
CA LEU A 46 -1.43 -11.78 14.75
C LEU A 46 -2.22 -11.10 15.86
N CYS A 47 -3.44 -10.67 15.54
CA CYS A 47 -4.34 -9.92 16.41
C CYS A 47 -5.77 -9.96 15.87
N GLU A 48 -6.72 -9.46 16.65
CA GLU A 48 -8.09 -9.22 16.22
C GLU A 48 -8.26 -7.76 15.74
N ILE A 49 -9.07 -7.56 14.70
CA ILE A 49 -9.34 -6.23 14.12
C ILE A 49 -10.84 -6.00 14.06
N ALA A 50 -11.29 -4.78 14.37
CA ALA A 50 -12.68 -4.39 14.27
C ALA A 50 -13.29 -4.74 12.90
N ARG A 51 -14.45 -5.42 12.88
CA ARG A 51 -15.22 -5.75 11.68
C ARG A 51 -16.41 -4.79 11.56
N SER A 52 -16.11 -3.63 11.00
CA SER A 52 -17.07 -2.53 10.85
C SER A 52 -18.15 -2.81 9.82
N ASP A 53 -19.29 -2.17 10.02
CA ASP A 53 -20.35 -2.07 9.02
C ASP A 53 -20.67 -0.59 8.68
N ALA A 54 -21.80 -0.36 7.99
CA ALA A 54 -22.22 0.97 7.59
C ALA A 54 -22.38 1.95 8.77
N GLN A 55 -22.72 1.47 9.97
CA GLN A 55 -22.93 2.35 11.13
C GLN A 55 -21.61 2.93 11.65
N ASP A 56 -20.55 2.14 11.63
CA ASP A 56 -19.20 2.59 11.97
C ASP A 56 -18.67 3.59 10.92
N VAL A 57 -18.98 3.36 9.65
CA VAL A 57 -18.66 4.31 8.56
C VAL A 57 -19.38 5.64 8.79
N GLU A 58 -20.67 5.63 9.13
CA GLU A 58 -21.40 6.85 9.46
C GLU A 58 -20.84 7.56 10.70
N ALA A 59 -20.43 6.83 11.74
CA ALA A 59 -19.76 7.41 12.91
C ALA A 59 -18.42 8.08 12.55
N ALA A 60 -17.64 7.48 11.66
CA ALA A 60 -16.41 8.07 11.13
C ALA A 60 -16.68 9.32 10.28
N LEU A 61 -17.76 9.32 9.49
CA LEU A 61 -18.19 10.48 8.72
C LEU A 61 -18.66 11.62 9.64
N ASP A 62 -19.39 11.32 10.71
CA ASP A 62 -19.79 12.31 11.72
C ASP A 62 -18.57 13.01 12.34
N ALA A 63 -17.56 12.23 12.74
CA ALA A 63 -16.31 12.75 13.26
C ALA A 63 -15.57 13.62 12.24
N ALA A 64 -15.47 13.17 10.98
CA ALA A 64 -14.84 13.91 9.90
C ALA A 64 -15.55 15.24 9.59
N HIS A 65 -16.87 15.23 9.53
CA HIS A 65 -17.67 16.44 9.28
C HIS A 65 -17.60 17.44 10.42
N LYS A 66 -17.50 16.96 11.67
CA LYS A 66 -17.29 17.84 12.84
C LYS A 66 -15.96 18.59 12.77
N ALA A 67 -14.93 17.98 12.18
CA ALA A 67 -13.57 18.54 12.11
C ALA A 67 -13.32 19.40 10.85
N LYS A 68 -14.03 19.15 9.75
CA LYS A 68 -13.66 19.64 8.40
C LYS A 68 -13.48 21.15 8.30
N ASP A 69 -14.35 21.94 8.91
CA ASP A 69 -14.33 23.39 8.74
C ASP A 69 -13.16 24.02 9.52
N ALA A 70 -12.85 23.49 10.70
CA ALA A 70 -11.72 23.94 11.50
C ALA A 70 -10.38 23.52 10.87
N TRP A 71 -10.31 22.29 10.38
CA TRP A 71 -9.11 21.78 9.70
C TRP A 71 -8.84 22.49 8.36
N GLY A 72 -9.88 22.69 7.54
CA GLY A 72 -9.77 23.42 6.28
C GLY A 72 -9.26 24.85 6.44
N LYS A 73 -9.64 25.52 7.55
CA LYS A 73 -9.17 26.87 7.92
C LYS A 73 -7.78 26.91 8.56
N THR A 74 -7.22 25.76 8.95
CA THR A 74 -5.86 25.70 9.51
C THR A 74 -4.87 26.21 8.47
N SER A 75 -3.95 27.10 8.86
CA SER A 75 -3.03 27.71 7.87
C SER A 75 -2.19 26.64 7.14
N PRO A 76 -1.80 26.86 5.86
CA PRO A 76 -0.88 25.98 5.16
C PRO A 76 0.42 25.71 5.93
N ALA A 77 0.91 26.70 6.67
CA ALA A 77 2.09 26.56 7.52
C ALA A 77 1.90 25.55 8.66
N ALA A 78 0.77 25.62 9.36
CA ALA A 78 0.46 24.72 10.46
C ALA A 78 0.20 23.28 9.97
N ARG A 79 -0.52 23.12 8.85
CA ARG A 79 -0.73 21.79 8.26
C ARG A 79 0.60 21.17 7.81
N ALA A 80 1.46 21.92 7.12
CA ALA A 80 2.78 21.43 6.70
C ALA A 80 3.65 21.01 7.90
N LEU A 81 3.61 21.76 9.01
CA LEU A 81 4.32 21.38 10.24
C LEU A 81 3.83 20.04 10.79
N ILE A 82 2.51 19.79 10.79
CA ILE A 82 1.94 18.51 11.23
C ILE A 82 2.42 17.37 10.31
N LEU A 83 2.41 17.54 8.99
CA LEU A 83 2.91 16.53 8.05
C LEU A 83 4.39 16.19 8.29
N ASN A 84 5.23 17.21 8.52
CA ASN A 84 6.64 16.98 8.86
C ASN A 84 6.78 16.25 10.20
N ARG A 85 5.98 16.58 11.22
CA ARG A 85 6.00 15.85 12.51
C ARG A 85 5.55 14.40 12.38
N ILE A 86 4.59 14.10 11.51
CA ILE A 86 4.21 12.72 11.18
C ILE A 86 5.42 11.99 10.57
N ALA A 87 6.09 12.61 9.61
CA ALA A 87 7.30 12.04 9.00
C ALA A 87 8.41 11.80 10.03
N ASP A 88 8.68 12.76 10.91
CA ASP A 88 9.69 12.62 11.96
C ASP A 88 9.34 11.49 12.94
N ARG A 89 8.07 11.40 13.37
CA ARG A 89 7.59 10.32 14.25
C ARG A 89 7.71 8.93 13.58
N MET A 90 7.48 8.86 12.27
CA MET A 90 7.68 7.63 11.50
C MET A 90 9.16 7.27 11.38
N GLU A 91 10.03 8.25 11.14
CA GLU A 91 11.49 8.06 11.07
C GLU A 91 12.07 7.57 12.40
N ASP A 92 11.64 8.16 13.52
CA ASP A 92 12.01 7.74 14.88
C ASP A 92 11.56 6.30 15.20
N ASN A 93 10.54 5.79 14.51
CA ASN A 93 9.95 4.47 14.72
C ASN A 93 10.09 3.54 13.51
N LEU A 94 11.03 3.83 12.60
CA LEU A 94 11.17 3.13 11.33
C LEU A 94 11.32 1.62 11.51
N ASP A 95 12.20 1.18 12.40
CA ASP A 95 12.46 -0.25 12.64
C ASP A 95 11.20 -0.98 13.15
N LEU A 96 10.42 -0.32 14.03
CA LEU A 96 9.18 -0.86 14.57
C LEU A 96 8.12 -1.01 13.47
N LEU A 97 7.95 0.01 12.65
CA LEU A 97 6.98 0.00 11.56
C LEU A 97 7.39 -0.97 10.44
N ALA A 98 8.69 -1.09 10.14
CA ALA A 98 9.21 -2.03 9.16
C ALA A 98 8.99 -3.48 9.61
N LEU A 99 9.23 -3.77 10.90
CA LEU A 99 8.93 -5.07 11.51
C LEU A 99 7.42 -5.38 11.44
N ALA A 100 6.57 -4.42 11.78
CA ALA A 100 5.12 -4.55 11.70
C ALA A 100 4.67 -4.87 10.28
N GLU A 101 5.14 -4.09 9.29
CA GLU A 101 4.79 -4.27 7.88
C GLU A 101 5.22 -5.64 7.35
N THR A 102 6.41 -6.13 7.74
CA THR A 102 6.87 -7.47 7.37
C THR A 102 5.99 -8.58 7.96
N TRP A 103 5.55 -8.45 9.22
CA TRP A 103 4.65 -9.43 9.83
C TRP A 103 3.25 -9.43 9.22
N ASP A 104 2.72 -8.23 8.98
CA ASP A 104 1.35 -8.04 8.50
C ASP A 104 1.22 -8.41 7.02
N ASN A 105 2.15 -7.96 6.17
CA ASN A 105 2.11 -8.16 4.72
C ASN A 105 2.92 -9.39 4.22
N GLY A 106 4.01 -9.76 4.89
CA GLY A 106 4.85 -10.90 4.49
C GLY A 106 6.08 -10.55 3.64
N LYS A 107 6.25 -9.30 3.22
CA LYS A 107 7.43 -8.85 2.47
C LYS A 107 8.73 -8.86 3.30
N PRO A 108 9.91 -9.07 2.68
CA PRO A 108 11.17 -9.10 3.40
C PRO A 108 11.49 -7.80 4.14
N ILE A 109 12.06 -7.91 5.34
CA ILE A 109 12.43 -6.79 6.22
C ILE A 109 13.38 -5.80 5.53
N ARG A 110 14.21 -6.28 4.59
CA ARG A 110 15.08 -5.41 3.80
C ARG A 110 14.29 -4.44 2.92
N GLU A 111 13.11 -4.81 2.44
CA GLU A 111 12.28 -3.95 1.58
C GLU A 111 11.49 -2.95 2.42
N THR A 112 10.89 -3.39 3.54
CA THR A 112 10.19 -2.48 4.44
C THR A 112 11.12 -1.42 5.02
N THR A 113 12.31 -1.82 5.44
CA THR A 113 13.32 -0.94 6.05
C THR A 113 13.94 0.03 5.04
N ALA A 114 14.28 -0.46 3.83
CA ALA A 114 15.07 0.33 2.88
C ALA A 114 14.24 1.02 1.78
N ALA A 115 12.97 0.64 1.59
CA ALA A 115 12.10 1.20 0.56
C ALA A 115 10.78 1.72 1.13
N ASP A 116 9.88 0.84 1.60
CA ASP A 116 8.51 1.23 1.94
C ASP A 116 8.44 2.37 2.96
N LEU A 117 9.11 2.21 4.10
CA LEU A 117 9.07 3.21 5.17
C LEU A 117 9.79 4.50 4.79
N PRO A 118 11.03 4.48 4.25
CA PRO A 118 11.69 5.68 3.74
C PRO A 118 10.85 6.44 2.71
N LEU A 119 10.22 5.74 1.76
CA LEU A 119 9.35 6.37 0.76
C LEU A 119 8.09 6.95 1.39
N ALA A 120 7.50 6.30 2.39
CA ALA A 120 6.33 6.79 3.10
C ALA A 120 6.64 8.07 3.91
N ILE A 121 7.78 8.09 4.60
CA ILE A 121 8.31 9.26 5.33
C ILE A 121 8.55 10.42 4.37
N ASP A 122 9.27 10.17 3.28
CA ASP A 122 9.56 11.18 2.27
C ASP A 122 8.28 11.73 1.65
N HIS A 123 7.24 10.91 1.47
CA HIS A 123 5.98 11.35 0.89
C HIS A 123 5.26 12.42 1.72
N PHE A 124 5.28 12.30 3.06
CA PHE A 124 4.75 13.34 3.94
C PHE A 124 5.59 14.63 3.88
N ARG A 125 6.92 14.51 3.85
CA ARG A 125 7.84 15.66 3.70
C ARG A 125 7.63 16.37 2.36
N TYR A 126 7.49 15.60 1.28
CA TYR A 126 7.19 16.08 -0.05
C TYR A 126 5.89 16.89 -0.08
N PHE A 127 4.78 16.33 0.44
CA PHE A 127 3.50 17.04 0.44
C PHE A 127 3.45 18.24 1.41
N ALA A 128 4.25 18.24 2.48
CA ALA A 128 4.49 19.44 3.27
C ALA A 128 5.15 20.54 2.41
N GLY A 129 6.17 20.18 1.62
CA GLY A 129 6.82 21.08 0.66
C GLY A 129 5.84 21.61 -0.40
N VAL A 130 5.11 20.72 -1.07
CA VAL A 130 4.10 21.06 -2.09
C VAL A 130 3.08 22.06 -1.55
N LEU A 131 2.57 21.85 -0.33
CA LEU A 131 1.62 22.76 0.30
C LEU A 131 2.22 24.16 0.53
N ARG A 132 3.50 24.24 0.91
CA ARG A 132 4.18 25.51 1.17
C ARG A 132 4.59 26.25 -0.10
N SER A 133 4.78 25.53 -1.20
CA SER A 133 5.10 26.08 -2.51
C SER A 133 3.88 26.25 -3.42
N GLN A 134 2.66 25.96 -2.95
CA GLN A 134 1.47 26.09 -3.76
C GLN A 134 1.15 27.57 -4.01
N GLU A 135 1.18 27.96 -5.29
CA GLU A 135 0.79 29.29 -5.74
C GLU A 135 -0.61 29.27 -6.37
N GLY A 136 -1.33 30.38 -6.25
CA GLY A 136 -2.57 30.62 -6.98
C GLY A 136 -2.31 31.15 -8.38
N SER A 137 -3.37 31.26 -9.17
CA SER A 137 -3.34 32.04 -10.42
C SER A 137 -4.18 33.30 -10.28
N LEU A 138 -3.75 34.36 -10.96
CA LEU A 138 -4.50 35.59 -11.12
C LEU A 138 -4.49 35.99 -12.59
N SER A 139 -5.59 36.57 -13.07
CA SER A 139 -5.67 37.14 -14.41
C SER A 139 -6.33 38.50 -14.35
N GLU A 140 -5.73 39.47 -15.02
CA GLU A 140 -6.45 40.67 -15.44
C GLU A 140 -7.45 40.24 -16.51
N ILE A 141 -8.73 40.56 -16.32
CA ILE A 141 -9.77 40.31 -17.33
C ILE A 141 -9.91 41.54 -18.22
N ASP A 142 -9.96 42.71 -17.58
CA ASP A 142 -9.97 44.03 -18.20
C ASP A 142 -9.42 45.06 -17.21
N HIS A 143 -9.49 46.35 -17.57
CA HIS A 143 -8.94 47.45 -16.79
C HIS A 143 -9.48 47.56 -15.35
N ASP A 144 -10.71 47.09 -15.12
CA ASP A 144 -11.42 47.29 -13.85
C ASP A 144 -11.62 45.96 -13.09
N THR A 145 -11.23 44.82 -13.66
CA THR A 145 -11.54 43.49 -13.13
C THR A 145 -10.36 42.53 -13.11
N VAL A 146 -10.17 41.86 -11.96
CA VAL A 146 -9.18 40.79 -11.77
C VAL A 146 -9.86 39.50 -11.30
N ALA A 147 -9.50 38.38 -11.91
CA ALA A 147 -9.88 37.05 -11.44
C ALA A 147 -8.80 36.49 -10.49
N TYR A 148 -9.24 35.98 -9.34
CA TYR A 148 -8.41 35.23 -8.39
C TYR A 148 -8.91 33.79 -8.32
N HIS A 149 -7.99 32.84 -8.34
CA HIS A 149 -8.33 31.42 -8.19
C HIS A 149 -7.74 30.86 -6.90
N PHE A 150 -8.61 30.28 -6.07
CA PHE A 150 -8.24 29.64 -4.81
C PHE A 150 -8.42 28.13 -4.92
N HIS A 151 -7.51 27.38 -4.29
CA HIS A 151 -7.64 25.94 -4.12
C HIS A 151 -8.24 25.67 -2.75
N GLU A 152 -9.52 25.30 -2.71
CA GLU A 152 -10.23 24.99 -1.48
C GLU A 152 -10.21 23.48 -1.19
N PRO A 153 -10.18 23.06 0.10
CA PRO A 153 -10.39 21.66 0.45
C PRO A 153 -11.76 21.20 -0.03
N LEU A 154 -11.84 19.95 -0.48
CA LEU A 154 -13.11 19.30 -0.82
C LEU A 154 -13.97 19.03 0.43
N GLY A 155 -13.34 18.94 1.61
CA GLY A 155 -14.00 18.67 2.88
C GLY A 155 -13.69 17.25 3.37
N VAL A 156 -14.68 16.36 3.36
CA VAL A 156 -14.51 14.96 3.79
C VAL A 156 -14.29 14.06 2.58
N VAL A 157 -13.22 13.26 2.58
CA VAL A 157 -12.90 12.34 1.50
C VAL A 157 -12.82 10.89 2.00
N GLY A 158 -13.34 9.96 1.19
CA GLY A 158 -13.22 8.53 1.44
C GLY A 158 -11.98 7.97 0.74
N GLN A 159 -11.25 7.08 1.41
CA GLN A 159 -10.04 6.47 0.87
C GLN A 159 -10.05 4.97 1.15
N ILE A 160 -9.80 4.17 0.12
CA ILE A 160 -9.75 2.70 0.21
C ILE A 160 -8.43 2.24 -0.43
N ILE A 161 -7.62 1.50 0.32
CA ILE A 161 -6.27 1.06 -0.08
C ILE A 161 -6.18 -0.47 -0.20
N PRO A 162 -5.25 -0.98 -1.02
CA PRO A 162 -4.94 -2.39 -1.12
C PRO A 162 -3.99 -2.82 0.01
N TRP A 163 -3.59 -4.09 -0.03
CA TRP A 163 -2.78 -4.75 1.00
C TRP A 163 -1.29 -4.88 0.65
N ASN A 164 -0.86 -4.51 -0.56
CA ASN A 164 0.48 -4.87 -1.06
C ASN A 164 1.60 -3.93 -0.59
N PHE A 165 1.26 -2.67 -0.28
CA PHE A 165 2.15 -1.71 0.38
C PHE A 165 1.31 -0.94 1.43
N PRO A 166 0.87 -1.61 2.51
CA PRO A 166 -0.20 -1.11 3.38
C PRO A 166 0.00 0.33 3.86
N LEU A 167 1.10 0.60 4.56
CA LEU A 167 1.36 1.91 5.14
C LEU A 167 1.78 2.93 4.09
N LEU A 168 2.60 2.54 3.11
CA LEU A 168 2.99 3.44 2.01
C LEU A 168 1.77 3.88 1.18
N MET A 169 0.81 2.99 0.89
CA MET A 169 -0.44 3.32 0.20
C MET A 169 -1.35 4.20 1.05
N ALA A 170 -1.39 4.00 2.37
CA ALA A 170 -2.05 4.93 3.27
C ALA A 170 -1.42 6.33 3.14
N CYS A 171 -0.08 6.43 3.18
CA CYS A 171 0.64 7.70 3.06
C CYS A 171 0.38 8.39 1.71
N TRP A 172 0.37 7.63 0.60
CA TRP A 172 0.05 8.14 -0.74
C TRP A 172 -1.31 8.83 -0.83
N LYS A 173 -2.28 8.38 -0.02
CA LYS A 173 -3.61 8.98 0.00
C LYS A 173 -3.75 10.05 1.08
N LEU A 174 -3.18 9.83 2.26
CA LEU A 174 -3.32 10.71 3.41
C LEU A 174 -2.53 12.00 3.25
N ALA A 175 -1.26 11.93 2.86
CA ALA A 175 -0.39 13.10 2.76
C ALA A 175 -0.97 14.21 1.85
N PRO A 176 -1.38 13.95 0.60
CA PRO A 176 -2.02 14.97 -0.24
C PRO A 176 -3.37 15.45 0.32
N ALA A 177 -4.19 14.55 0.88
CA ALA A 177 -5.51 14.92 1.39
C ALA A 177 -5.42 15.84 2.60
N LEU A 178 -4.55 15.52 3.55
CA LEU A 178 -4.28 16.31 4.74
C LEU A 178 -3.61 17.65 4.39
N ALA A 179 -2.66 17.65 3.45
CA ALA A 179 -2.03 18.87 2.94
C ALA A 179 -3.06 19.86 2.40
N ALA A 180 -3.97 19.36 1.56
CA ALA A 180 -5.05 20.16 0.98
C ALA A 180 -6.11 20.61 2.01
N GLY A 181 -6.07 20.12 3.25
CA GLY A 181 -7.01 20.51 4.31
C GLY A 181 -8.29 19.66 4.37
N ASN A 182 -8.27 18.44 3.82
CA ASN A 182 -9.40 17.52 3.89
C ASN A 182 -9.34 16.67 5.16
N CYS A 183 -10.51 16.29 5.67
CA CYS A 183 -10.65 15.20 6.63
C CYS A 183 -10.84 13.88 5.87
N VAL A 184 -10.33 12.78 6.42
CA VAL A 184 -10.29 11.48 5.76
C VAL A 184 -11.04 10.42 6.57
N VAL A 185 -11.82 9.60 5.85
CA VAL A 185 -12.23 8.27 6.30
C VAL A 185 -11.48 7.23 5.46
N LEU A 186 -10.52 6.55 6.07
CA LEU A 186 -9.66 5.54 5.46
C LEU A 186 -10.19 4.14 5.79
N LYS A 187 -10.26 3.28 4.77
CA LYS A 187 -10.49 1.84 4.92
C LYS A 187 -9.27 1.07 4.42
N PRO A 188 -8.46 0.48 5.33
CA PRO A 188 -7.40 -0.45 4.99
C PRO A 188 -7.91 -1.74 4.35
N ALA A 189 -7.06 -2.44 3.60
CA ALA A 189 -7.37 -3.80 3.17
C ALA A 189 -7.45 -4.75 4.38
N GLU A 190 -8.39 -5.69 4.35
CA GLU A 190 -8.63 -6.63 5.45
C GLU A 190 -7.46 -7.61 5.69
N GLN A 191 -6.55 -7.77 4.73
CA GLN A 191 -5.37 -8.62 4.86
C GLN A 191 -4.23 -7.96 5.65
N THR A 192 -4.18 -6.62 5.72
CA THR A 192 -3.03 -5.88 6.29
C THR A 192 -3.44 -4.61 7.07
N PRO A 193 -4.43 -4.67 7.96
CA PRO A 193 -4.85 -3.50 8.71
C PRO A 193 -3.92 -3.16 9.90
N ALA A 194 -3.17 -4.12 10.44
CA ALA A 194 -2.57 -3.98 11.76
C ALA A 194 -1.40 -2.99 11.79
N THR A 195 -0.57 -2.91 10.75
CA THR A 195 0.49 -1.89 10.69
C THR A 195 -0.10 -0.48 10.69
N ILE A 196 -1.23 -0.28 10.00
CA ILE A 196 -1.91 1.02 9.95
C ILE A 196 -2.49 1.38 11.31
N MET A 197 -3.01 0.41 12.06
CA MET A 197 -3.49 0.66 13.43
C MET A 197 -2.35 1.00 14.38
N LEU A 198 -1.23 0.27 14.30
CA LEU A 198 -0.01 0.60 15.05
C LEU A 198 0.49 2.01 14.71
N TRP A 199 0.53 2.35 13.43
CA TRP A 199 0.91 3.69 12.97
C TRP A 199 -0.03 4.78 13.49
N ALA A 200 -1.34 4.53 13.51
CA ALA A 200 -2.33 5.45 14.07
C ALA A 200 -2.13 5.70 15.57
N ASP A 201 -1.73 4.68 16.33
CA ASP A 201 -1.36 4.84 17.75
C ASP A 201 -0.14 5.76 17.93
N LEU A 202 0.82 5.66 17.01
CA LEU A 202 2.05 6.46 17.04
C LEU A 202 1.85 7.91 16.63
N ILE A 203 0.88 8.24 15.77
CA ILE A 203 0.75 9.61 15.20
C ILE A 203 -0.56 10.30 15.55
N GLY A 204 -1.51 9.59 16.16
CA GLY A 204 -2.87 10.09 16.38
C GLY A 204 -2.93 11.37 17.21
N ASP A 205 -1.96 11.58 18.11
CA ASP A 205 -1.82 12.77 18.95
C ASP A 205 -1.43 14.04 18.16
N LEU A 206 -0.87 13.87 16.95
CA LEU A 206 -0.41 14.98 16.11
C LEU A 206 -1.54 15.63 15.31
N LEU A 207 -2.67 14.93 15.14
CA LEU A 207 -3.80 15.35 14.32
C LEU A 207 -4.97 15.82 15.21
N PRO A 208 -5.71 16.87 14.80
CA PRO A 208 -6.97 17.19 15.46
C PRO A 208 -7.97 16.04 15.38
N GLU A 209 -8.79 15.88 16.42
CA GLU A 209 -9.84 14.86 16.48
C GLU A 209 -10.73 14.89 15.22
N GLY A 210 -10.89 13.73 14.58
CA GLY A 210 -11.76 13.57 13.40
C GLY A 210 -11.11 13.94 12.06
N VAL A 211 -9.90 14.51 12.04
CA VAL A 211 -9.18 14.78 10.77
C VAL A 211 -8.82 13.48 10.07
N LEU A 212 -8.41 12.46 10.82
CA LEU A 212 -8.19 11.10 10.34
C LEU A 212 -9.13 10.15 11.07
N ASN A 213 -9.84 9.32 10.33
CA ASN A 213 -10.66 8.23 10.84
C ASN A 213 -10.34 6.97 10.05
N ILE A 214 -10.11 5.86 10.74
CA ILE A 214 -9.75 4.57 10.17
C ILE A 214 -10.81 3.56 10.57
N VAL A 215 -11.51 3.03 9.56
CA VAL A 215 -12.56 2.02 9.72
C VAL A 215 -12.13 0.72 9.06
N ASN A 216 -12.08 -0.36 9.85
CA ASN A 216 -11.63 -1.67 9.39
C ASN A 216 -12.83 -2.56 9.06
N GLY A 217 -12.75 -3.36 8.00
CA GLY A 217 -13.82 -4.28 7.64
C GLY A 217 -13.69 -4.80 6.22
N PHE A 218 -14.66 -5.61 5.77
CA PHE A 218 -14.65 -6.17 4.43
C PHE A 218 -15.17 -5.19 3.38
N GLY A 219 -14.82 -5.41 2.11
CA GLY A 219 -15.19 -4.53 1.00
C GLY A 219 -16.70 -4.25 0.91
N LEU A 220 -17.55 -5.26 1.09
CA LEU A 220 -19.02 -5.09 1.03
C LEU A 220 -19.61 -4.44 2.30
N GLU A 221 -18.95 -4.59 3.44
CA GLU A 221 -19.47 -4.18 4.75
C GLU A 221 -19.08 -2.75 5.12
N ALA A 222 -17.84 -2.34 4.79
CA ALA A 222 -17.31 -1.01 5.10
C ALA A 222 -16.94 -0.22 3.83
N GLY A 223 -16.34 -0.89 2.83
CA GLY A 223 -15.89 -0.22 1.59
C GLY A 223 -17.03 0.32 0.73
N LYS A 224 -18.06 -0.50 0.49
CA LYS A 224 -19.24 -0.11 -0.29
C LYS A 224 -20.02 1.02 0.39
N PRO A 225 -20.38 0.97 1.69
CA PRO A 225 -21.04 2.09 2.35
C PRO A 225 -20.26 3.41 2.24
N LEU A 226 -18.93 3.36 2.41
CA LEU A 226 -18.10 4.55 2.24
C LEU A 226 -18.16 5.09 0.81
N ALA A 227 -17.98 4.24 -0.19
CA ALA A 227 -17.99 4.64 -1.60
C ALA A 227 -19.37 5.07 -2.13
N SER A 228 -20.45 4.58 -1.53
CA SER A 228 -21.83 4.96 -1.83
C SER A 228 -22.33 6.16 -1.02
N SER A 229 -21.55 6.67 -0.07
CA SER A 229 -21.99 7.76 0.80
C SER A 229 -22.10 9.08 0.03
N ASN A 230 -23.21 9.78 0.19
CA ASN A 230 -23.38 11.15 -0.31
C ASN A 230 -22.72 12.19 0.61
N ARG A 231 -22.07 11.75 1.69
CA ARG A 231 -21.41 12.60 2.68
C ARG A 231 -19.91 12.77 2.43
N ILE A 232 -19.34 12.08 1.44
CA ILE A 232 -17.97 12.31 0.98
C ILE A 232 -17.99 13.18 -0.28
N ALA A 233 -17.03 14.10 -0.37
CA ALA A 233 -16.86 14.96 -1.53
C ALA A 233 -15.97 14.32 -2.63
N LYS A 234 -15.27 13.23 -2.30
CA LYS A 234 -14.39 12.48 -3.21
C LYS A 234 -14.14 11.09 -2.67
N ILE A 235 -13.98 10.11 -3.58
CA ILE A 235 -13.46 8.78 -3.27
C ILE A 235 -12.14 8.55 -4.02
N ALA A 236 -11.13 8.01 -3.32
CA ALA A 236 -9.88 7.54 -3.91
C ALA A 236 -9.69 6.05 -3.60
N PHE A 237 -9.61 5.23 -4.64
CA PHE A 237 -9.49 3.77 -4.52
C PHE A 237 -8.23 3.28 -5.23
N THR A 238 -7.55 2.33 -4.59
CA THR A 238 -6.50 1.54 -5.24
C THR A 238 -6.80 0.06 -5.02
N GLY A 239 -6.73 -0.77 -6.07
CA GLY A 239 -7.01 -2.19 -5.98
C GLY A 239 -7.39 -2.84 -7.31
N GLU A 240 -8.20 -3.90 -7.26
CA GLU A 240 -8.58 -4.65 -8.46
C GLU A 240 -9.46 -3.82 -9.42
N THR A 241 -9.25 -4.00 -10.73
CA THR A 241 -10.05 -3.35 -11.79
C THR A 241 -11.54 -3.63 -11.68
N THR A 242 -11.94 -4.84 -11.31
CA THR A 242 -13.36 -5.21 -11.14
C THR A 242 -14.00 -4.44 -9.98
N THR A 243 -13.31 -4.34 -8.84
CA THR A 243 -13.72 -3.52 -7.70
C THR A 243 -13.71 -2.03 -8.05
N GLY A 244 -12.71 -1.53 -8.76
CA GLY A 244 -12.64 -0.14 -9.21
C GLY A 244 -13.85 0.28 -10.06
N ARG A 245 -14.35 -0.61 -10.92
CA ARG A 245 -15.60 -0.40 -11.66
C ARG A 245 -16.80 -0.28 -10.73
N LEU A 246 -16.89 -1.12 -9.70
CA LEU A 246 -17.96 -1.03 -8.69
C LEU A 246 -17.89 0.29 -7.91
N ILE A 247 -16.70 0.71 -7.48
CA ILE A 247 -16.49 2.00 -6.80
C ILE A 247 -16.97 3.15 -7.68
N MET A 248 -16.63 3.16 -8.97
CA MET A 248 -17.09 4.18 -9.91
C MET A 248 -18.62 4.18 -10.08
N GLN A 249 -19.25 2.99 -10.10
CA GLN A 249 -20.72 2.86 -10.17
C GLN A 249 -21.41 3.35 -8.89
N TYR A 250 -20.82 3.12 -7.71
CA TYR A 250 -21.36 3.61 -6.45
C TYR A 250 -21.24 5.13 -6.37
N ALA A 251 -20.08 5.66 -6.75
CA ALA A 251 -19.79 7.09 -6.75
C ALA A 251 -20.70 7.89 -7.69
N SER A 252 -21.04 7.34 -8.86
CA SER A 252 -21.85 8.05 -9.86
C SER A 252 -23.27 8.37 -9.39
N GLN A 253 -23.81 7.62 -8.43
CA GLN A 253 -25.12 7.89 -7.81
C GLN A 253 -25.16 9.27 -7.13
N ASN A 254 -24.02 9.73 -6.62
CA ASN A 254 -23.87 11.00 -5.91
C ASN A 254 -23.02 12.02 -6.67
N LEU A 255 -22.62 11.72 -7.91
CA LEU A 255 -21.72 12.54 -8.73
C LEU A 255 -20.40 12.88 -8.03
N ILE A 256 -19.88 12.00 -7.17
CA ILE A 256 -18.62 12.26 -6.46
C ILE A 256 -17.42 11.97 -7.39
N PRO A 257 -16.42 12.87 -7.46
CA PRO A 257 -15.17 12.60 -8.18
C PRO A 257 -14.46 11.35 -7.68
N VAL A 258 -13.91 10.59 -8.62
CA VAL A 258 -13.23 9.31 -8.37
C VAL A 258 -11.78 9.37 -8.85
N THR A 259 -10.85 8.90 -8.03
CA THR A 259 -9.49 8.53 -8.49
C THR A 259 -9.33 7.02 -8.33
N LEU A 260 -8.93 6.34 -9.41
CA LEU A 260 -8.74 4.89 -9.45
C LEU A 260 -7.31 4.57 -9.87
N GLU A 261 -6.58 3.87 -9.01
CA GLU A 261 -5.29 3.23 -9.33
C GLU A 261 -5.50 1.71 -9.36
N LEU A 262 -5.34 1.09 -10.52
CA LEU A 262 -5.79 -0.30 -10.75
C LEU A 262 -4.63 -1.22 -11.14
N GLY A 263 -4.94 -2.48 -11.45
CA GLY A 263 -3.95 -3.47 -11.86
C GLY A 263 -3.36 -3.18 -13.25
N GLY A 264 -2.12 -3.65 -13.47
CA GLY A 264 -1.41 -3.55 -14.74
C GLY A 264 -0.82 -4.88 -15.20
N LYS A 265 -0.37 -4.90 -16.45
CA LYS A 265 0.43 -5.99 -17.03
C LYS A 265 1.61 -5.38 -17.80
N SER A 266 2.46 -4.67 -17.06
CA SER A 266 3.50 -3.79 -17.59
C SER A 266 4.53 -4.56 -18.43
N PRO A 267 4.84 -4.08 -19.65
CA PRO A 267 5.94 -4.63 -20.44
C PRO A 267 7.29 -4.13 -19.91
N ASN A 268 8.29 -5.01 -19.96
CA ASN A 268 9.70 -4.70 -19.73
C ASN A 268 10.46 -5.11 -21.00
N ILE A 269 11.06 -4.14 -21.70
CA ILE A 269 11.46 -4.30 -23.10
C ILE A 269 12.99 -4.25 -23.22
N PHE A 270 13.57 -5.30 -23.80
CA PHE A 270 15.02 -5.47 -23.92
C PHE A 270 15.42 -5.51 -25.40
N PHE A 271 16.04 -4.43 -25.88
CA PHE A 271 16.54 -4.30 -27.24
C PHE A 271 17.92 -4.97 -27.41
N GLN A 272 18.37 -5.14 -28.66
CA GLN A 272 19.60 -5.86 -28.98
C GLN A 272 20.86 -5.23 -28.34
N ASP A 273 20.86 -3.91 -28.18
CA ASP A 273 21.97 -3.13 -27.66
C ASP A 273 22.31 -3.44 -26.19
N VAL A 274 21.36 -3.98 -25.41
CA VAL A 274 21.60 -4.34 -24.00
C VAL A 274 22.62 -5.45 -23.80
N VAL A 275 22.95 -6.21 -24.84
CA VAL A 275 23.98 -7.27 -24.81
C VAL A 275 25.11 -7.02 -25.79
N ALA A 276 25.12 -5.84 -26.44
CA ALA A 276 26.09 -5.49 -27.47
C ALA A 276 27.51 -5.59 -26.91
N GLU A 277 27.70 -5.07 -25.70
CA GLU A 277 28.86 -5.28 -24.88
C GLU A 277 28.48 -6.24 -23.73
N ASP A 278 29.39 -7.14 -23.33
CA ASP A 278 29.21 -7.99 -22.16
C ASP A 278 29.77 -7.27 -20.93
N ASP A 279 29.06 -6.22 -20.51
CA ASP A 279 29.50 -5.24 -19.51
C ASP A 279 28.46 -5.03 -18.38
N ASP A 280 28.75 -4.07 -17.50
CA ASP A 280 27.89 -3.74 -16.36
C ASP A 280 26.47 -3.29 -16.79
N PHE A 281 26.28 -2.79 -18.02
CA PHE A 281 24.95 -2.41 -18.50
C PHE A 281 24.09 -3.66 -18.74
N PHE A 282 24.67 -4.73 -19.28
CA PHE A 282 23.97 -6.00 -19.40
C PHE A 282 23.57 -6.55 -18.03
N ASP A 283 24.45 -6.46 -17.03
CA ASP A 283 24.14 -6.85 -15.64
C ASP A 283 22.94 -6.09 -15.08
N LYS A 284 22.87 -4.77 -15.32
CA LYS A 284 21.73 -3.93 -14.93
C LYS A 284 20.45 -4.26 -15.68
N ALA A 285 20.53 -4.62 -16.96
CA ALA A 285 19.37 -5.11 -17.70
C ALA A 285 18.83 -6.43 -17.10
N ILE A 286 19.71 -7.33 -16.67
CA ILE A 286 19.32 -8.57 -15.97
C ILE A 286 18.71 -8.27 -14.60
N GLU A 287 19.25 -7.32 -13.82
CA GLU A 287 18.59 -6.84 -12.60
C GLU A 287 17.18 -6.31 -12.90
N GLY A 288 17.04 -5.51 -13.97
CA GLY A 288 15.76 -4.99 -14.44
C GLY A 288 14.76 -6.09 -14.81
N PHE A 289 15.19 -7.20 -15.39
CA PHE A 289 14.35 -8.37 -15.64
C PHE A 289 13.83 -8.96 -14.32
N VAL A 290 14.70 -9.14 -13.32
CA VAL A 290 14.37 -9.77 -12.04
C VAL A 290 13.50 -8.90 -11.13
N MET A 291 13.28 -7.63 -11.46
CA MET A 291 12.38 -6.75 -10.72
C MET A 291 10.93 -7.24 -10.62
N PHE A 292 10.52 -8.26 -11.38
CA PHE A 292 9.22 -8.91 -11.15
C PHE A 292 9.11 -9.55 -9.75
N ALA A 293 10.24 -9.83 -9.09
CA ALA A 293 10.29 -10.44 -7.76
C ALA A 293 10.22 -9.42 -6.61
N LEU A 294 10.34 -8.11 -6.89
CA LEU A 294 10.15 -7.05 -5.90
C LEU A 294 8.77 -7.18 -5.26
N ASN A 295 8.68 -7.10 -3.93
CA ASN A 295 7.43 -7.28 -3.19
C ASN A 295 6.68 -8.56 -3.61
N GLN A 296 7.41 -9.65 -3.84
CA GLN A 296 6.90 -10.95 -4.28
C GLN A 296 6.09 -10.92 -5.59
N GLY A 297 6.26 -9.86 -6.40
CA GLY A 297 5.47 -9.61 -7.61
C GLY A 297 4.10 -8.99 -7.37
N GLU A 298 3.75 -8.70 -6.11
CA GLU A 298 2.51 -8.05 -5.69
C GLU A 298 2.62 -6.52 -5.89
N VAL A 299 2.89 -6.11 -7.12
CA VAL A 299 3.05 -4.69 -7.52
C VAL A 299 2.15 -4.42 -8.72
N CYS A 300 1.30 -3.40 -8.67
CA CYS A 300 0.38 -3.08 -9.77
C CYS A 300 1.12 -2.76 -11.08
N THR A 301 2.31 -2.16 -10.97
CA THR A 301 3.22 -1.85 -12.06
C THR A 301 4.29 -2.92 -12.30
N CYS A 302 4.17 -4.11 -11.69
CA CYS A 302 5.12 -5.20 -11.84
C CYS A 302 5.48 -5.44 -13.32
N PRO A 303 6.79 -5.51 -13.67
CA PRO A 303 7.28 -5.75 -15.03
C PRO A 303 7.03 -7.20 -15.47
N SER A 304 5.76 -7.57 -15.55
CA SER A 304 5.27 -8.95 -15.63
C SER A 304 5.22 -9.53 -17.04
N ARG A 305 5.74 -8.81 -18.04
CA ARG A 305 5.97 -9.28 -19.41
C ARG A 305 7.34 -8.81 -19.90
N ALA A 306 8.31 -9.71 -19.95
CA ALA A 306 9.60 -9.42 -20.58
C ALA A 306 9.48 -9.60 -22.11
N LEU A 307 9.73 -8.53 -22.86
CA LEU A 307 9.79 -8.54 -24.32
C LEU A 307 11.25 -8.43 -24.74
N VAL A 308 11.87 -9.57 -25.05
CA VAL A 308 13.29 -9.67 -25.38
C VAL A 308 13.46 -9.78 -26.89
N HIS A 309 14.35 -8.96 -27.47
CA HIS A 309 14.62 -8.99 -28.89
C HIS A 309 15.15 -10.37 -29.33
N GLU A 310 14.60 -10.94 -30.41
CA GLU A 310 14.85 -12.33 -30.83
C GLU A 310 16.34 -12.70 -30.93
N LYS A 311 17.17 -11.81 -31.49
CA LYS A 311 18.62 -12.01 -31.68
C LYS A 311 19.42 -12.19 -30.39
N ILE A 312 18.86 -11.79 -29.25
CA ILE A 312 19.55 -11.81 -27.96
C ILE A 312 18.89 -12.77 -26.96
N TYR A 313 17.76 -13.38 -27.33
CA TYR A 313 16.92 -14.15 -26.42
C TYR A 313 17.70 -15.20 -25.64
N ASP A 314 18.44 -16.08 -26.33
CA ASP A 314 19.15 -17.17 -25.67
C ASP A 314 20.23 -16.66 -24.71
N LYS A 315 21.08 -15.73 -25.16
CA LYS A 315 22.15 -15.12 -24.32
C LYS A 315 21.57 -14.39 -23.11
N PHE A 316 20.49 -13.65 -23.31
CA PHE A 316 19.81 -12.90 -22.24
C PHE A 316 19.17 -13.85 -21.23
N MET A 317 18.40 -14.83 -21.70
CA MET A 317 17.66 -15.76 -20.84
C MET A 317 18.57 -16.70 -20.07
N GLU A 318 19.71 -17.12 -20.64
CA GLU A 318 20.70 -17.91 -19.91
C GLU A 318 21.14 -17.21 -18.60
N ARG A 319 21.40 -15.90 -18.67
CA ARG A 319 21.82 -15.10 -17.53
C ARG A 319 20.66 -14.72 -16.62
N ALA A 320 19.50 -14.41 -17.21
CA ALA A 320 18.29 -14.05 -16.48
C ALA A 320 17.81 -15.20 -15.58
N LEU A 321 17.75 -16.43 -16.10
CA LEU A 321 17.32 -17.60 -15.34
C LEU A 321 18.27 -17.90 -14.18
N LYS A 322 19.59 -17.86 -14.41
CA LYS A 322 20.60 -17.98 -13.34
C LYS A 322 20.40 -16.93 -12.24
N ARG A 323 20.03 -15.70 -12.60
CA ARG A 323 19.76 -14.63 -11.62
C ARG A 323 18.47 -14.86 -10.85
N VAL A 324 17.42 -15.37 -11.50
CA VAL A 324 16.16 -15.74 -10.83
C VAL A 324 16.37 -16.89 -9.85
N GLU A 325 17.12 -17.91 -10.24
CA GLU A 325 17.45 -19.06 -9.37
C GLU A 325 18.32 -18.67 -8.16
N ALA A 326 19.05 -17.56 -8.26
CA ALA A 326 19.84 -16.99 -7.16
C ALA A 326 19.00 -16.18 -6.15
N ILE A 327 17.69 -15.99 -6.38
CA ILE A 327 16.81 -15.29 -5.43
C ILE A 327 16.65 -16.14 -4.17
N VAL A 328 17.03 -15.58 -3.03
CA VAL A 328 16.89 -16.23 -1.73
C VAL A 328 15.46 -16.07 -1.21
N GLN A 329 14.75 -17.18 -1.01
CA GLN A 329 13.45 -17.20 -0.31
C GLN A 329 13.63 -17.85 1.07
N GLY A 330 13.06 -17.23 2.09
CA GLY A 330 13.24 -17.67 3.48
C GLY A 330 12.34 -16.92 4.45
N ASP A 331 12.77 -16.85 5.71
CA ASP A 331 12.13 -16.05 6.74
C ASP A 331 12.13 -14.57 6.31
N PRO A 332 10.98 -13.90 6.15
CA PRO A 332 10.93 -12.49 5.79
C PRO A 332 11.66 -11.57 6.78
N LEU A 333 11.91 -12.00 8.02
CA LEU A 333 12.69 -11.25 9.00
C LEU A 333 14.20 -11.43 8.86
N ASP A 334 14.66 -12.39 8.07
CA ASP A 334 16.08 -12.53 7.73
C ASP A 334 16.46 -11.45 6.69
N PRO A 335 17.41 -10.55 6.99
CA PRO A 335 17.86 -9.53 6.03
C PRO A 335 18.41 -10.09 4.71
N ALA A 336 18.81 -11.37 4.66
CA ALA A 336 19.25 -12.04 3.44
C ALA A 336 18.08 -12.49 2.54
N THR A 337 16.85 -12.56 3.07
CA THR A 337 15.68 -12.97 2.28
C THR A 337 15.38 -11.93 1.21
N MET A 338 15.32 -12.40 -0.03
CA MET A 338 15.02 -11.60 -1.21
C MET A 338 13.55 -11.63 -1.60
N ILE A 339 12.82 -12.69 -1.28
CA ILE A 339 11.39 -12.79 -1.57
C ILE A 339 10.65 -13.41 -0.38
N GLY A 340 9.57 -12.76 0.05
CA GLY A 340 8.80 -13.14 1.24
C GLY A 340 7.60 -14.04 0.94
N ALA A 341 6.59 -13.97 1.82
CA ALA A 341 5.30 -14.63 1.66
C ALA A 341 4.33 -13.75 0.82
N GLN A 342 3.41 -14.39 0.11
CA GLN A 342 2.27 -13.74 -0.54
C GLN A 342 1.26 -13.30 0.52
N ALA A 343 0.59 -12.17 0.31
CA ALA A 343 -0.16 -11.50 1.38
C ALA A 343 -1.33 -12.29 1.96
N SER A 344 -1.88 -13.27 1.24
CA SER A 344 -2.99 -14.09 1.74
C SER A 344 -3.10 -15.48 1.09
N SER A 345 -3.89 -16.35 1.71
CA SER A 345 -4.17 -17.68 1.17
C SER A 345 -4.94 -17.61 -0.15
N GLU A 346 -5.81 -16.60 -0.32
CA GLU A 346 -6.52 -16.33 -1.57
C GLU A 346 -5.56 -15.88 -2.67
N GLN A 347 -4.56 -15.05 -2.37
CA GLN A 347 -3.52 -14.69 -3.35
C GLN A 347 -2.69 -15.89 -3.76
N LEU A 348 -2.26 -16.72 -2.80
CA LEU A 348 -1.55 -17.96 -3.07
C LEU A 348 -2.37 -18.86 -4.03
N ALA A 349 -3.63 -19.12 -3.71
CA ALA A 349 -4.50 -19.95 -4.54
C ALA A 349 -4.69 -19.35 -5.95
N LYS A 350 -4.85 -18.03 -6.06
CA LYS A 350 -4.96 -17.33 -7.34
C LYS A 350 -3.70 -17.48 -8.19
N ILE A 351 -2.52 -17.30 -7.59
CA ILE A 351 -1.23 -17.43 -8.30
C ILE A 351 -1.04 -18.86 -8.80
N LEU A 352 -1.28 -19.87 -7.96
CA LEU A 352 -1.18 -21.28 -8.36
C LEU A 352 -2.14 -21.61 -9.51
N SER A 353 -3.36 -21.07 -9.49
CA SER A 353 -4.30 -21.25 -10.60
C SER A 353 -3.80 -20.66 -11.92
N TYR A 354 -3.06 -19.53 -11.89
CA TYR A 354 -2.45 -18.97 -13.09
C TYR A 354 -1.29 -19.83 -13.61
N PHE A 355 -0.56 -20.52 -12.73
CA PHE A 355 0.45 -21.48 -13.17
C PHE A 355 -0.17 -22.65 -13.91
N ASP A 356 -1.32 -23.15 -13.43
CA ASP A 356 -2.05 -24.22 -14.09
C ASP A 356 -2.61 -23.79 -15.44
N ILE A 357 -3.18 -22.58 -15.54
CA ILE A 357 -3.62 -22.00 -16.81
C ILE A 357 -2.45 -21.94 -17.81
N GLY A 358 -1.29 -21.42 -17.40
CA GLY A 358 -0.12 -21.33 -18.26
C GLY A 358 0.30 -22.68 -18.83
N ARG A 359 0.32 -23.74 -18.01
CA ARG A 359 0.62 -25.11 -18.47
C ARG A 359 -0.46 -25.66 -19.42
N GLN A 360 -1.74 -25.44 -19.10
CA GLN A 360 -2.86 -25.91 -19.91
C GLN A 360 -2.90 -25.24 -21.30
N GLU A 361 -2.47 -23.98 -21.38
CA GLU A 361 -2.36 -23.22 -22.63
C GLU A 361 -1.05 -23.51 -23.40
N GLY A 362 -0.16 -24.35 -22.85
CA GLY A 362 1.06 -24.81 -23.51
C GLY A 362 2.30 -23.97 -23.26
N ALA A 363 2.29 -23.04 -22.29
CA ALA A 363 3.49 -22.33 -21.87
C ALA A 363 4.45 -23.29 -21.15
N GLN A 364 5.75 -23.15 -21.41
CA GLN A 364 6.79 -23.89 -20.71
C GLN A 364 7.07 -23.21 -19.37
N VAL A 365 7.38 -23.97 -18.31
CA VAL A 365 7.94 -23.39 -17.09
C VAL A 365 9.45 -23.47 -17.17
N LEU A 366 10.14 -22.33 -17.22
CA LEU A 366 11.60 -22.26 -17.30
C LEU A 366 12.26 -22.37 -15.91
N THR A 367 11.62 -21.81 -14.89
CA THR A 367 12.03 -21.98 -13.48
C THR A 367 10.84 -21.71 -12.54
N GLY A 368 10.87 -22.28 -11.33
CA GLY A 368 9.78 -22.15 -10.35
C GLY A 368 8.51 -22.91 -10.73
N GLY A 369 7.37 -22.23 -10.68
CA GLY A 369 6.05 -22.76 -11.07
C GLY A 369 5.27 -23.47 -9.98
N GLU A 370 5.68 -23.37 -8.71
CA GLU A 370 5.04 -24.08 -7.61
C GLU A 370 5.11 -23.31 -6.30
N GLN A 371 4.30 -23.76 -5.34
CA GLN A 371 4.39 -23.31 -3.96
C GLN A 371 5.73 -23.76 -3.36
N ASN A 372 6.32 -22.92 -2.52
CA ASN A 372 7.46 -23.29 -1.70
C ASN A 372 7.00 -23.64 -0.28
N HIS A 373 7.35 -24.81 0.24
CA HIS A 373 7.00 -25.21 1.60
C HIS A 373 8.22 -25.06 2.50
N LEU A 374 8.24 -23.98 3.28
CA LEU A 374 9.30 -23.74 4.25
C LEU A 374 9.11 -24.60 5.52
N PRO A 375 10.19 -25.01 6.22
CA PRO A 375 10.09 -25.85 7.40
C PRO A 375 9.72 -25.07 8.67
N GLY A 376 9.35 -25.81 9.74
CA GLY A 376 9.18 -25.25 11.08
C GLY A 376 7.97 -24.31 11.21
N ASP A 377 8.15 -23.18 11.89
CA ASP A 377 7.05 -22.22 12.13
C ASP A 377 6.53 -21.53 10.86
N LEU A 378 7.32 -21.57 9.79
CA LEU A 378 6.97 -20.99 8.48
C LEU A 378 6.16 -21.97 7.61
N ALA A 379 5.95 -23.21 8.05
CA ALA A 379 5.26 -24.23 7.26
C ALA A 379 3.81 -23.89 6.92
N GLY A 380 3.17 -23.01 7.71
CA GLY A 380 1.83 -22.50 7.43
C GLY A 380 1.79 -21.24 6.57
N GLY A 381 2.95 -20.65 6.22
CA GLY A 381 3.02 -19.41 5.45
C GLY A 381 2.84 -19.60 3.94
N TYR A 382 2.67 -18.48 3.24
CA TYR A 382 2.20 -18.46 1.85
C TYR A 382 3.33 -18.19 0.84
N TYR A 383 4.29 -19.11 0.72
CA TYR A 383 5.48 -18.87 -0.11
C TYR A 383 5.32 -19.45 -1.52
N VAL A 384 5.70 -18.69 -2.55
CA VAL A 384 5.67 -19.12 -3.96
C VAL A 384 7.06 -18.95 -4.55
N LYS A 385 7.55 -19.94 -5.31
CA LYS A 385 8.84 -19.83 -5.98
C LYS A 385 8.80 -18.74 -7.06
N PRO A 386 9.83 -17.88 -7.19
CA PRO A 386 9.97 -17.01 -8.36
C PRO A 386 9.84 -17.82 -9.64
N THR A 387 8.96 -17.40 -10.54
CA THR A 387 8.54 -18.22 -11.68
C THR A 387 8.73 -17.48 -12.99
N VAL A 388 9.35 -18.15 -13.95
CA VAL A 388 9.46 -17.68 -15.34
C VAL A 388 8.79 -18.72 -16.24
N PHE A 389 7.86 -18.25 -17.07
CA PHE A 389 7.27 -19.01 -18.18
C PHE A 389 7.99 -18.69 -19.48
#